data_AF-A0A7C4IVK3-F1
#
_entry.id   AF-A0A7C4IVK3-F1
#
_cell.length_a   1.000
_cell.length_b   1.000
_cell.length_c   1.000
_cell.angle_alpha   90.00
_cell.angle_beta   90.00
_cell.angle_gamma   90.00
#
_symmetry.space_group_name_H-M   'P 1'
#
loop_
_entity.id
_entity.type
_entity.pdbx_description
1 polymer ?
#
loop_
_entity_poly.entity_id
_entity_poly.type
_entity_poly.pdbx_seq_one_letter_code
_entity_poly.pdbx_strand_id
1 'polypeptide(L)' 'MSDLICYCFGYTAQDILKDLEQNGRSLIMEKILEEKRSGGCECAKKNPKGR' A
#
# COMPACT_ATOMS: atom_id res chain seq x y z
N MET A 1 -7.66 -15.26 -3.80
CA MET A 1 -6.25 -14.82 -3.63
C MET A 1 -6.34 -13.37 -3.21
N SER A 2 -5.69 -12.98 -2.11
CA SER A 2 -5.67 -11.58 -1.68
C SER A 2 -4.78 -10.78 -2.61
N ASP A 3 -5.34 -9.85 -3.37
CA ASP A 3 -4.57 -9.02 -4.29
C ASP A 3 -3.62 -8.11 -3.49
N LEU A 4 -2.33 -8.41 -3.58
CA LEU A 4 -1.30 -7.61 -2.93
C LEU A 4 -1.18 -6.26 -3.66
N ILE A 5 -1.48 -5.18 -2.94
CA ILE A 5 -1.46 -3.82 -3.47
C ILE A 5 -0.09 -3.17 -3.26
N CYS A 6 0.53 -3.37 -2.10
CA CYS A 6 1.85 -2.84 -1.80
C CYS A 6 2.86 -3.94 -1.49
N TYR A 7 3.80 -4.17 -2.41
CA TYR A 7 4.89 -5.14 -2.23
C TYR A 7 5.94 -4.70 -1.20
N CYS A 8 6.06 -3.40 -0.93
CA CYS A 8 7.02 -2.90 0.05
C CYS A 8 6.57 -3.14 1.49
N PHE A 9 5.26 -3.05 1.75
CA PHE A 9 4.69 -3.09 3.09
C PHE A 9 3.75 -4.28 3.34
N GLY A 10 3.50 -5.11 2.33
CA GLY A 10 2.68 -6.31 2.46
C GLY A 10 1.17 -6.07 2.46
N TYR A 11 0.70 -4.85 2.14
CA TYR A 11 -0.73 -4.53 2.19
C TYR A 11 -1.51 -5.13 1.03
N THR A 12 -2.60 -5.81 1.38
CA THR A 12 -3.57 -6.37 0.44
C THR A 12 -4.75 -5.42 0.22
N ALA A 13 -5.55 -5.69 -0.81
CA ALA A 13 -6.80 -4.98 -1.03
C ALA A 13 -7.76 -5.10 0.17
N GLN A 14 -7.77 -6.26 0.83
CA GLN A 14 -8.61 -6.49 2.01
C GLN A 14 -8.17 -5.64 3.21
N ASP A 15 -6.86 -5.45 3.40
CA ASP A 15 -6.34 -4.59 4.47
C ASP A 15 -6.81 -3.14 4.26
N ILE A 16 -6.72 -2.64 3.02
CA ILE A 16 -7.15 -1.28 2.65
C ILE A 16 -8.66 -1.11 2.86
N LEU A 17 -9.47 -2.09 2.47
CA LEU A 17 -10.92 -2.04 2.66
C LEU A 17 -11.29 -2.04 4.15
N LYS A 18 -10.67 -2.92 4.95
CA LYS A 18 -10.91 -2.99 6.39
C LYS A 18 -10.48 -1.70 7.10
N ASP A 19 -9.34 -1.14 6.72
CA ASP A 19 -8.84 0.13 7.22
C ASP A 19 -9.79 1.29 6.87
N LEU A 20 -10.34 1.31 5.65
CA LEU A 20 -11.36 2.27 5.24
C LEU A 20 -12.65 2.15 6.07
N GLU A 21 -13.15 0.93 6.27
CA GLU A 21 -14.36 0.67 7.07
C GLU A 21 -14.18 1.12 8.53
N GLN A 22 -12.98 0.92 9.09
CA GLN A 22 -12.68 1.27 10.49
C GLN A 22 -12.47 2.76 10.71
N ASN A 23 -11.81 3.44 9.77
CA ASN A 23 -11.35 4.81 9.95
C ASN A 23 -12.16 5.85 9.15
N GLY A 24 -13.08 5.42 8.28
CA GLY A 24 -13.81 6.29 7.34
C GLY A 24 -12.96 6.83 6.18
N ARG A 25 -11.65 6.58 6.21
CA ARG A 25 -10.66 6.85 5.16
C ARG A 25 -9.53 5.82 5.29
N SER A 26 -8.81 5.51 4.21
CA SER A 26 -7.72 4.55 4.31
C SER A 26 -6.39 5.21 4.70
N LEU A 27 -5.98 5.02 5.95
CA LEU A 27 -4.67 5.40 6.47
C LEU A 27 -3.55 4.57 5.84
N ILE A 28 -3.83 3.32 5.48
CA ILE A 28 -2.90 2.45 4.73
C ILE A 28 -2.57 3.09 3.37
N MET A 29 -3.60 3.54 2.65
CA MET A 29 -3.39 4.16 1.34
C MET A 29 -2.64 5.49 1.47
N GLU A 30 -2.96 6.30 2.49
CA GLU A 30 -2.22 7.52 2.79
C GLU A 30 -0.74 7.25 3.06
N LYS A 31 -0.43 6.22 3.87
CA LYS A 31 0.95 5.80 4.13
C LYS A 31 1.66 5.38 2.83
N ILE A 32 1.04 4.55 2.00
CA ILE A 32 1.65 4.10 0.73
C ILE A 32 2.00 5.30 -0.16
N LEU A 33 1.10 6.27 -0.27
CA LEU A 33 1.31 7.47 -1.07
C LEU A 33 2.45 8.34 -0.52
N GLU A 34 2.51 8.53 0.79
CA GLU A 34 3.55 9.35 1.43
C GLU A 34 4.94 8.70 1.31
N GLU A 35 5.05 7.39 1.53
CA GLU A 35 6.30 6.64 1.35
C GLU A 35 6.76 6.65 -0.12
N LYS A 36 5.82 6.61 -1.07
CA LYS A 36 6.14 6.76 -2.49
C LYS A 36 6.64 8.16 -2.83
N ARG A 37 6.04 9.20 -2.26
CA ARG A 37 6.40 10.60 -2.47
C ARG A 37 7.76 10.95 -1.85
N SER A 38 8.01 10.46 -0.64
CA SER A 38 9.24 10.73 0.13
C SER A 38 10.41 9.83 -0.28
N GLY A 39 10.18 8.80 -1.10
CA GLY A 39 11.20 7.83 -1.49
C GLY A 39 11.47 6.76 -0.43
N GLY A 40 10.59 6.60 0.57
CA GLY A 40 10.67 5.59 1.63
C GLY A 40 10.30 4.16 1.21
N CYS A 41 10.01 3.93 -0.07
CA CYS A 41 9.68 2.59 -0.58
C CYS A 41 10.64 2.13 -1.69
N GLU A 42 10.79 0.81 -1.83
CA GLU A 42 11.65 0.18 -2.84
C GLU A 42 10.84 -0.38 -4.03
N CYS A 43 9.81 0.33 -4.48
CA CYS A 43 8.91 -0.15 -5.54
C CYS A 43 9.65 -0.57 -6.82
N ALA A 44 10.74 0.13 -7.17
CA ALA A 44 11.57 -0.22 -8.33
C ALA A 44 12.21 -1.62 -8.24
N LYS A 45 12.41 -2.16 -7.02
CA LYS A 45 12.99 -3.48 -6.80
C LYS A 45 11.95 -4.53 -6.40
N LYS A 46 11.01 -4.16 -5.53
CA LYS A 46 10.07 -5.09 -4.89
C LYS A 46 8.76 -5.28 -5.66
N ASN A 47 8.30 -4.26 -6.38
CA ASN A 47 7.07 -4.38 -7.17
C ASN A 47 7.43 -5.01 -8.53
N PRO A 48 6.76 -6.10 -8.97
CA PRO A 48 6.97 -6.68 -10.30
C PRO A 48 6.78 -5.69 -11.46
N LYS A 49 5.99 -4.62 -11.25
CA LYS A 49 5.79 -3.55 -12.24
C LYS A 49 6.84 -2.43 -12.14
N GLY A 50 7.71 -2.46 -11.13
CA GLY A 50 8.73 -1.45 -10.86
C GLY A 50 8.21 -0.09 -10.43
N ARG A 51 6.91 0.07 -10.13
CA ARG A 51 6.27 1.38 -9.82
C ARG A 51 5.02 1.28 -8.97
#